data_AF-A0A7W9GIB4-F1
#
_entry.id   AF-A0A7W9GIB4-F1
#
_cell.length_a   1.000
_cell.length_b   1.000
_cell.length_c   1.000
_cell.angle_alpha   90.00
_cell.angle_beta   90.00
_cell.angle_gamma   90.00
#
_symmetry.space_group_name_H-M   'P 1'
#
loop_
_entity.id
_entity.type
_entity.pdbx_description
1 polymer ?
#
loop_
_entity_poly.entity_id
_entity_poly.type
_entity_poly.pdbx_seq_one_letter_code
_entity_poly.pdbx_strand_id
1 'polypeptide(L)'
;MGEDGFFLLEKIEDAKAPAWLPLICALAALRRCGDEQYLRDERGVHAREGAELPPGAQRTASPHDLQARYGVKRGQGWVGYTLHVTETCEADAPRLITDVATGTAADGDDGAALPGIHQRLERRGNPCRSPCRGNGP
;
A
#
# COMPACT_ATOMS: atom_id res chain seq x y z
N MET A 1 -14.39 22.06 4.16
CA MET A 1 -13.93 20.92 3.32
C MET A 1 -14.33 19.58 3.92
N GLY A 2 -14.12 19.31 5.22
CA GLY A 2 -14.51 18.03 5.82
C GLY A 2 -16.01 17.87 6.13
N GLU A 3 -16.69 18.95 6.56
CA GLU A 3 -18.11 18.92 6.97
C GLU A 3 -19.05 18.30 5.91
N ASP A 4 -18.98 18.76 4.66
CA ASP A 4 -19.83 18.25 3.58
C ASP A 4 -19.62 16.75 3.33
N GLY A 5 -18.38 16.27 3.51
CA GLY A 5 -18.02 14.86 3.40
C GLY A 5 -18.70 14.02 4.48
N PHE A 6 -18.63 14.45 5.75
CA PHE A 6 -19.32 13.76 6.85
C PHE A 6 -20.84 13.81 6.70
N PHE A 7 -21.39 14.96 6.33
CA PHE A 7 -22.82 15.10 6.06
C PHE A 7 -23.30 14.11 4.98
N LEU A 8 -22.57 14.00 3.88
CA LEU A 8 -22.89 13.03 2.82
C LEU A 8 -22.85 11.59 3.35
N LEU A 9 -21.81 11.22 4.09
CA LEU A 9 -21.65 9.87 4.65
C LEU A 9 -22.78 9.53 5.63
N GLU A 10 -23.21 10.47 6.47
CA GLU A 10 -24.38 10.30 7.36
C GLU A 10 -25.67 10.03 6.56
N LYS A 11 -25.91 10.77 5.47
CA LYS A 11 -27.11 10.56 4.64
C LYS A 11 -27.10 9.22 3.92
N ILE A 12 -25.92 8.71 3.58
CA ILE A 12 -25.75 7.39 2.97
C ILE A 12 -26.01 6.26 3.98
N GLU A 13 -25.71 6.48 5.26
CA GLU A 13 -25.89 5.49 6.34
C GLU A 13 -27.27 5.55 7.02
N ASP A 14 -28.10 6.54 6.71
CA ASP A 14 -29.46 6.66 7.22
C ASP A 14 -30.29 5.40 6.92
N ALA A 15 -31.12 4.96 7.88
CA ALA A 15 -31.96 3.77 7.73
C ALA A 15 -32.92 3.81 6.52
N LYS A 16 -33.19 5.01 5.97
CA LYS A 16 -34.01 5.23 4.78
C LYS A 16 -33.20 5.23 3.48
N ALA A 17 -31.87 5.21 3.56
CA ALA A 17 -31.01 5.15 2.39
C ALA A 17 -31.15 3.80 1.67
N PRO A 18 -31.13 3.78 0.33
CA PRO A 18 -31.08 2.53 -0.41
C PRO A 18 -29.91 1.63 0.02
N ALA A 19 -30.21 0.36 0.31
CA ALA A 19 -29.23 -0.60 0.84
C ALA A 19 -28.02 -0.86 -0.09
N TRP A 20 -28.11 -0.48 -1.37
CA TRP A 20 -27.01 -0.62 -2.32
C TRP A 20 -25.98 0.52 -2.24
N LEU A 21 -26.32 1.68 -1.67
CA LEU A 21 -25.40 2.82 -1.61
C LEU A 21 -24.10 2.48 -0.84
N PRO A 22 -24.13 1.84 0.35
CA PRO A 22 -22.90 1.48 1.05
C PRO A 22 -22.02 0.46 0.31
N LEU A 23 -22.55 -0.22 -0.71
CA LEU A 23 -21.81 -1.21 -1.51
C LEU A 23 -20.94 -0.57 -2.60
N ILE A 24 -21.06 0.74 -2.84
CA ILE A 24 -20.24 1.43 -3.84
C ILE A 24 -18.82 1.59 -3.30
N CYS A 25 -17.83 1.03 -4.01
CA CYS A 25 -16.42 1.09 -3.60
C CYS A 25 -15.92 2.53 -3.34
N ALA A 26 -16.38 3.51 -4.13
CA ALA A 26 -16.01 4.91 -3.96
C ALA A 26 -16.49 5.50 -2.60
N LEU A 27 -17.63 5.03 -2.07
CA LEU A 27 -18.13 5.47 -0.77
C LEU A 27 -17.37 4.82 0.38
N ALA A 28 -16.97 3.56 0.23
CA ALA A 28 -16.04 2.91 1.16
C ALA A 28 -14.67 3.61 1.18
N ALA A 29 -14.16 4.01 0.01
CA ALA A 29 -12.93 4.79 -0.11
C ALA A 29 -13.06 6.17 0.55
N LEU A 30 -14.16 6.89 0.30
CA LEU A 30 -14.44 8.18 0.91
C LEU A 30 -14.49 8.10 2.43
N ARG A 31 -15.18 7.09 2.99
CA ARG A 31 -15.24 6.88 4.44
C ARG A 31 -13.84 6.66 5.02
N ARG A 32 -13.09 5.70 4.46
CA ARG A 32 -11.75 5.38 4.95
C ARG A 32 -10.81 6.58 4.88
N CYS A 33 -10.75 7.28 3.75
CA CYS A 33 -9.92 8.47 3.62
C CYS A 33 -10.39 9.59 4.57
N GLY A 34 -11.70 9.76 4.76
CA GLY A 34 -12.27 10.71 5.70
C GLY A 34 -11.82 10.44 7.14
N ASP A 35 -11.98 9.21 7.61
CA ASP A 35 -11.62 8.78 8.97
C ASP A 35 -10.11 8.93 9.25
N GLU A 36 -9.28 8.66 8.24
CA GLU A 36 -7.82 8.76 8.33
C GLU A 36 -7.30 10.21 8.26
N GLN A 37 -8.03 11.13 7.62
CA GLN A 37 -7.57 12.50 7.33
C GLN A 37 -8.26 13.58 8.17
N TYR A 38 -9.41 13.28 8.78
CA TYR A 38 -10.20 14.23 9.52
C TYR A 38 -10.58 13.71 10.92
N LEU A 39 -10.81 14.63 11.83
CA LEU A 39 -11.44 14.43 13.11
C LEU A 39 -12.75 15.21 13.15
N ARG A 40 -13.71 14.70 13.91
CA ARG A 40 -14.94 15.40 14.25
C ARG A 40 -15.09 15.39 15.76
N ASP A 41 -15.07 16.57 16.36
CA ASP A 41 -15.26 16.76 17.79
C ASP A 41 -16.23 17.91 18.07
N GLU A 42 -16.31 18.37 19.31
CA GLU A 42 -17.18 19.48 19.74
C GLU A 42 -16.92 20.81 19.00
N ARG A 43 -15.75 20.96 18.37
CA ARG A 43 -15.34 22.15 17.60
C ARG A 43 -15.68 22.03 16.11
N GLY A 44 -16.23 20.88 15.69
CA GLY A 44 -16.56 20.57 14.30
C GLY A 44 -15.51 19.71 13.62
N VAL A 45 -15.61 19.61 12.29
CA VAL A 45 -14.70 18.80 11.48
C VAL A 45 -13.43 19.55 11.12
N HIS A 46 -12.27 18.99 11.46
CA HIS A 46 -10.95 19.53 11.13
C HIS A 46 -10.01 18.44 10.61
N ALA A 47 -9.01 18.84 9.81
CA ALA A 47 -8.02 17.92 9.28
C ALA A 47 -7.08 17.46 10.41
N ARG A 48 -6.71 16.18 10.39
CA ARG A 48 -5.66 15.63 11.25
C ARG A 48 -4.30 16.13 10.80
N GLU A 49 -3.45 16.48 11.74
CA GLU A 49 -2.09 16.91 11.47
C GLU A 49 -1.06 16.15 12.32
N GLY A 50 0.17 16.07 11.80
CA GLY A 50 1.31 15.49 12.53
C GLY A 50 1.01 14.11 13.12
N ALA A 51 1.01 14.03 14.45
CA ALA A 51 0.82 12.80 15.20
C ALA A 51 -0.63 12.27 15.23
N GLU A 52 -1.61 13.08 14.78
CA GLU A 52 -3.02 12.66 14.70
C GLU A 52 -3.29 11.77 13.48
N LEU A 53 -2.42 11.85 12.48
CA LEU A 53 -2.51 11.02 11.28
C LEU A 53 -2.04 9.59 11.59
N PRO A 54 -2.65 8.57 10.94
CA PRO A 54 -2.11 7.23 10.97
C PRO A 54 -0.64 7.21 10.51
N PRO A 55 0.17 6.24 10.99
CA PRO A 55 1.53 6.04 10.50
C PRO A 55 1.57 6.01 8.97
N GLY A 56 2.51 6.73 8.35
CA GLY A 56 2.53 6.89 6.89
C GLY A 56 2.57 5.58 6.10
N ALA A 57 3.19 4.55 6.67
CA ALA A 57 3.23 3.19 6.12
C ALA A 57 1.87 2.48 6.09
N GLN A 58 0.92 2.88 6.94
CA GLN A 58 -0.41 2.29 7.05
C GLN A 58 -1.50 3.18 6.44
N ARG A 59 -1.21 4.48 6.33
CA ARG A 59 -2.13 5.48 5.80
C ARG A 59 -2.41 5.28 4.32
N THR A 60 -3.67 5.43 3.96
CA THR A 60 -4.12 5.47 2.57
C THR A 60 -3.52 6.69 1.89
N ALA A 61 -2.71 6.44 0.85
CA ALA A 61 -2.02 7.48 0.12
C ALA A 61 -2.77 7.91 -1.16
N SER A 62 -3.80 7.16 -1.57
CA SER A 62 -4.61 7.45 -2.76
C SER A 62 -6.09 7.11 -2.52
N PRO A 63 -7.03 8.02 -2.84
CA PRO A 63 -8.46 7.72 -2.77
C PRO A 63 -8.94 6.76 -3.88
N HIS A 64 -8.12 6.57 -4.92
CA HIS A 64 -8.43 5.68 -6.04
C HIS A 64 -7.85 4.27 -5.85
N ASP A 65 -6.89 4.11 -4.95
CA ASP A 65 -6.28 2.83 -4.62
C ASP A 65 -6.00 2.75 -3.11
N LEU A 66 -6.90 2.08 -2.39
CA LEU A 66 -6.84 1.92 -0.93
C LEU A 66 -5.73 0.96 -0.46
N GLN A 67 -5.04 0.30 -1.38
CA GLN A 67 -3.88 -0.58 -1.09
C GLN A 67 -2.56 0.18 -1.30
N ALA A 68 -2.55 1.24 -2.10
CA ALA A 68 -1.37 2.09 -2.28
C ALA A 68 -0.93 2.73 -0.95
N ARG A 69 0.37 2.63 -0.67
CA ARG A 69 1.01 3.27 0.49
C ARG A 69 2.07 4.24 0.04
N TYR A 70 2.47 5.13 0.95
CA TYR A 70 3.66 5.95 0.76
C TYR A 70 4.88 5.21 1.28
N GLY A 71 5.94 5.19 0.47
CA GLY A 71 7.23 4.58 0.77
C GLY A 71 8.38 5.53 0.58
N VAL A 72 9.53 5.22 1.18
CA VAL A 72 10.79 5.93 0.95
C VAL A 72 11.93 4.93 0.81
N LYS A 73 12.72 5.03 -0.25
CA LYS A 73 13.95 4.26 -0.47
C LYS A 73 15.04 5.20 -0.95
N ARG A 74 16.18 5.19 -0.25
CA ARG A 74 17.35 6.03 -0.57
C ARG A 74 16.99 7.53 -0.71
N GLY A 75 16.13 8.02 0.18
CA GLY A 75 15.68 9.42 0.18
C GLY A 75 14.65 9.80 -0.89
N GLN A 76 14.26 8.87 -1.78
CA GLN A 76 13.21 9.10 -2.76
C GLN A 76 11.89 8.52 -2.25
N GLY A 77 10.86 9.36 -2.19
CA GLY A 77 9.51 8.97 -1.77
C GLY A 77 8.59 8.72 -2.96
N TRP A 78 7.69 7.75 -2.85
CA TRP A 78 6.64 7.50 -3.84
C TRP A 78 5.37 6.94 -3.20
N VAL A 79 4.25 7.06 -3.93
CA VAL A 79 2.98 6.43 -3.58
C VAL A 79 2.74 5.26 -4.53
N GLY A 80 2.43 4.09 -3.97
CA GLY A 80 2.08 2.91 -4.76
C GLY A 80 2.68 1.64 -4.18
N TYR A 81 3.48 0.97 -5.01
CA TYR A 81 3.97 -0.38 -4.80
C TYR A 81 5.46 -0.49 -5.06
N THR A 82 6.05 -1.56 -4.55
CA THR A 82 7.42 -1.99 -4.84
C THR A 82 7.36 -3.30 -5.61
N LEU A 83 8.24 -3.45 -6.59
CA LEU A 83 8.40 -4.66 -7.38
C LEU A 83 9.80 -5.23 -7.13
N HIS A 84 9.87 -6.49 -6.73
CA HIS A 84 11.12 -7.25 -6.67
C HIS A 84 11.11 -8.29 -7.80
N VAL A 85 12.10 -8.20 -8.68
CA VAL A 85 12.24 -9.10 -9.83
C VAL A 85 13.47 -9.95 -9.61
N THR A 86 13.33 -11.26 -9.79
CA THR A 86 14.48 -12.19 -9.84
C THR A 86 14.66 -12.69 -11.26
N GLU A 87 15.89 -12.65 -11.74
CA GLU A 87 16.28 -13.09 -13.08
C GLU A 87 17.36 -14.18 -13.04
N THR A 88 17.47 -14.95 -14.11
CA THR A 88 18.63 -15.81 -14.35
C THR A 88 19.87 -14.97 -14.68
N CYS A 89 21.08 -15.49 -14.41
CA CYS A 89 22.31 -14.72 -14.48
C CYS A 89 23.48 -15.42 -15.18
N GLU A 90 23.21 -16.44 -16.00
CA GLU A 90 24.24 -17.13 -16.78
C GLU A 90 24.79 -16.21 -17.88
N ALA A 91 26.12 -16.18 -18.04
CA ALA A 91 26.80 -15.23 -18.92
C ALA A 91 26.47 -15.45 -20.41
N ASP A 92 26.27 -16.70 -20.83
CA ASP A 92 26.08 -17.10 -22.23
C ASP A 92 24.62 -17.41 -22.58
N ALA A 93 23.66 -16.92 -21.77
CA ALA A 93 22.23 -17.17 -21.95
C ALA A 93 21.41 -15.89 -21.76
N PRO A 94 20.19 -15.80 -22.33
CA PRO A 94 19.29 -14.70 -22.04
C PRO A 94 18.89 -14.67 -20.54
N ARG A 95 18.72 -13.46 -20.01
CA ARG A 95 18.18 -13.25 -18.66
C ARG A 95 16.67 -13.48 -18.66
N LEU A 96 16.22 -14.49 -17.92
CA LEU A 96 14.82 -14.84 -17.80
C LEU A 96 14.31 -14.46 -16.41
N ILE A 97 13.17 -13.77 -16.35
CA ILE A 97 12.49 -13.49 -15.08
C ILE A 97 11.95 -14.80 -14.51
N THR A 98 12.40 -15.18 -13.32
CA THR A 98 12.03 -16.43 -12.64
C THR A 98 11.05 -16.22 -11.50
N ASP A 99 11.02 -15.02 -10.92
CA ASP A 99 10.07 -14.64 -9.88
C ASP A 99 9.77 -13.14 -9.92
N VAL A 100 8.53 -12.80 -9.55
CA VAL A 100 8.06 -11.43 -9.40
C VAL A 100 7.33 -11.36 -8.07
N ALA A 101 7.81 -10.51 -7.17
CA ALA A 101 7.19 -10.22 -5.89
C ALA A 101 6.71 -8.76 -5.87
N THR A 102 5.46 -8.56 -5.51
CA THR A 102 4.88 -7.22 -5.30
C THR A 102 4.70 -6.97 -3.82
N GLY A 103 5.11 -5.79 -3.37
CA GLY A 103 4.79 -5.24 -2.06
C GLY A 103 4.19 -3.85 -2.18
N THR A 104 3.62 -3.31 -1.12
CA THR A 104 3.30 -1.88 -1.06
C THR A 104 4.59 -1.05 -1.04
N ALA A 105 4.52 0.25 -1.35
CA ALA A 105 5.69 1.13 -1.21
C ALA A 105 6.20 1.19 0.24
N ALA A 106 5.33 0.91 1.22
CA ALA A 106 5.68 0.87 2.63
C ALA A 106 6.31 -0.47 3.06
N ASP A 107 6.21 -1.51 2.24
CA ASP A 107 6.94 -2.75 2.46
C ASP A 107 8.42 -2.43 2.28
N GLY A 108 9.23 -2.85 3.26
CA GLY A 108 10.61 -2.38 3.46
C GLY A 108 11.57 -2.67 2.30
N ASP A 109 12.86 -2.68 2.61
CA ASP A 109 13.87 -2.93 1.58
C ASP A 109 13.81 -4.36 1.01
N ASP A 110 14.68 -4.62 0.03
CA ASP A 110 14.75 -5.90 -0.67
C ASP A 110 15.00 -7.10 0.27
N GLY A 111 15.60 -6.86 1.45
CA GLY A 111 15.85 -7.88 2.46
C GLY A 111 14.57 -8.44 3.08
N ALA A 112 13.52 -7.63 3.22
CA ALA A 112 12.24 -8.09 3.76
C ALA A 112 11.51 -9.05 2.80
N ALA A 113 11.65 -8.85 1.49
CA ALA A 113 11.01 -9.69 0.47
C ALA A 113 11.78 -11.00 0.19
N LEU A 114 13.08 -11.01 0.48
CA LEU A 114 14.00 -12.07 0.07
C LEU A 114 13.62 -13.49 0.57
N PRO A 115 13.22 -13.72 1.83
CA PRO A 115 12.88 -15.06 2.30
C PRO A 115 11.70 -15.68 1.53
N GLY A 116 10.69 -14.86 1.22
CA GLY A 116 9.53 -15.31 0.44
C GLY A 116 9.90 -15.63 -1.01
N ILE A 117 10.81 -14.85 -1.61
CA ILE A 117 11.35 -15.12 -2.95
C ILE A 117 12.10 -16.46 -2.95
N HIS A 118 13.00 -16.70 -2.00
CA HIS A 118 13.75 -17.96 -1.91
C HIS A 118 12.84 -19.18 -1.79
N GLN A 119 11.82 -19.12 -0.92
CA GLN A 119 10.88 -20.22 -0.78
C GLN A 119 10.10 -20.50 -2.08
N ARG A 120 9.72 -19.45 -2.83
CA ARG A 120 9.04 -19.62 -4.12
C ARG A 120 9.95 -20.26 -5.17
N LEU A 121 11.21 -19.84 -5.21
CA LEU A 121 12.22 -20.36 -6.12
C LEU A 121 12.55 -21.84 -5.84
N GLU A 122 12.68 -22.22 -4.57
CA GLU A 122 12.87 -23.62 -4.16
C GLU A 122 11.72 -24.51 -4.62
N ARG A 123 10.47 -24.09 -4.39
CA ARG A 123 9.28 -24.85 -4.86
C ARG A 123 9.22 -25.02 -6.37
N ARG A 124 9.82 -24.11 -7.13
CA ARG A 124 9.88 -24.16 -8.61
C ARG A 124 11.07 -24.97 -9.13
N GLY A 125 11.93 -25.50 -8.26
CA GLY A 125 13.15 -26.19 -8.66
C GLY A 125 14.28 -25.26 -9.13
N ASN A 126 14.18 -23.96 -8.82
CA ASN A 126 15.16 -22.94 -9.19
C ASN A 126 15.82 -22.30 -7.94
N PRO A 127 16.38 -23.08 -6.99
CA PRO A 127 16.96 -22.52 -5.78
C PRO A 127 18.13 -21.58 -6.11
N CYS A 128 18.35 -20.58 -5.26
CA CYS A 128 19.47 -19.66 -5.43
C CYS A 128 20.79 -20.44 -5.40
N ARG A 129 21.56 -20.42 -6.49
CA ARG A 129 22.78 -21.24 -6.66
C ARG A 129 24.05 -20.55 -6.16
N SER A 130 23.95 -19.27 -5.78
CA SER A 130 25.06 -18.43 -5.35
C SER A 130 24.64 -17.58 -4.14
N PRO A 131 25.59 -17.16 -3.27
CA PRO A 131 25.27 -16.27 -2.17
C PRO A 131 24.69 -14.97 -2.73
N CYS A 132 23.50 -14.59 -2.26
CA CYS A 132 22.91 -13.30 -2.57
C CYS A 132 23.90 -12.20 -2.15
N ARG A 133 24.41 -11.42 -3.11
CA ARG A 133 25.14 -10.19 -2.76
C ARG A 133 24.13 -9.21 -2.19
N GLY A 134 24.04 -9.15 -0.86
CA GLY A 134 23.30 -8.09 -0.20
C GLY A 134 23.88 -6.75 -0.65
N ASN A 135 23.03 -5.84 -1.14
CA ASN A 135 23.40 -4.44 -1.19
C ASN A 135 23.47 -3.96 0.27
N GLY A 136 24.66 -4.03 0.85
CA GLY A 136 24.98 -3.29 2.07
C GLY A 136 24.80 -1.78 1.85
N PRO A 137 24.70 -1.01 2.95
CA PRO A 137 24.29 0.40 2.95
C PRO A 137 25.06 1.28 1.97
#